data_AF-A0A4Q9KVX1-F1
#
_entry.id   AF-A0A4Q9KVX1-F1
#
_cell.length_a   1.000
_cell.length_b   1.000
_cell.length_c   1.000
_cell.angle_alpha   90.00
_cell.angle_beta   90.00
_cell.angle_gamma   90.00
#
_symmetry.space_group_name_H-M   'P 1'
#
loop_
_entity.id
_entity.type
_entity.pdbx_description
1 polymer ?
#
loop_
_entity_poly.entity_id
_entity_poly.type
_entity_poly.pdbx_seq_one_letter_code
_entity_poly.pdbx_strand_id
1 'polypeptide(L)'
;MREPIFTGKVAISCLNEDIPSMMKCDVVRVDDKIEIRLIDTKDIFTFYLCSISAGEFYILKREQDIRVDFEKFVRKLIEMFHMLSKGQLIGVLSRNNNKFMFLEKNEFRNIVRLELKFCKPDENHYKNYLSDLITRLETDNIKLIKDNSFLKETVKSGDREMKERLKYLEEDYSNLQKKIERLYKENGSLNAECNEKNREIEKINSKLIQSEKDKASLEYEIEKKRIQEVKNENLIYKLEELDKNNKTMESEINTANDIIKKLNLELKEVKKNLNDKEGGYVNLKEDINKYKKVSEDLNKKIKILEEKLKNSKEEIKNKENKIKNLELERNNLIKKLENAQSVYNHFYKKNVETDSPNDSDYESVMSSIRPESPPH
;
A
#
# COMPACT_ATOMS: atom_id res chain seq x y z
N MET A 1 43.32 -99.49 -14.08
CA MET A 1 42.52 -99.06 -12.91
C MET A 1 41.09 -99.55 -13.13
N ARG A 2 40.46 -100.16 -12.11
CA ARG A 2 39.05 -100.59 -12.18
C ARG A 2 38.20 -99.62 -11.37
N GLU A 3 37.30 -98.91 -12.03
CA GLU A 3 36.39 -97.99 -11.35
C GLU A 3 35.22 -98.76 -10.70
N PRO A 4 34.84 -98.43 -9.46
CA PRO A 4 33.72 -99.07 -8.80
C PRO A 4 32.40 -98.57 -9.39
N ILE A 5 31.55 -99.50 -9.86
CA ILE A 5 30.19 -99.22 -10.36
C ILE A 5 29.23 -98.79 -9.24
N PHE A 6 29.62 -99.02 -7.99
CA PHE A 6 29.04 -98.43 -6.79
C PHE A 6 30.14 -98.25 -5.74
N THR A 7 30.23 -97.08 -5.11
CA THR A 7 31.02 -96.83 -3.90
C THR A 7 30.17 -96.03 -2.92
N GLY A 8 29.99 -96.53 -1.70
CA GLY A 8 29.15 -95.87 -0.71
C GLY A 8 29.31 -96.44 0.70
N LYS A 9 28.82 -95.73 1.71
CA LYS A 9 28.69 -96.28 3.07
C LYS A 9 27.37 -97.02 3.20
N VAL A 10 27.39 -98.21 3.79
CA VAL A 10 26.21 -99.05 4.05
C VAL A 10 26.12 -99.36 5.53
N ALA A 11 24.91 -99.28 6.09
CA ALA A 11 24.65 -99.72 7.45
C ALA A 11 24.52 -101.26 7.47
N ILE A 12 25.24 -101.90 8.39
CA ILE A 12 25.21 -103.35 8.57
C ILE A 12 24.80 -103.64 10.01
N SER A 13 23.72 -104.38 10.19
CA SER A 13 23.34 -104.95 11.47
C SER A 13 23.97 -106.34 11.60
N CYS A 14 24.75 -106.53 12.66
CA CYS A 14 25.30 -107.83 13.02
C CYS A 14 25.09 -108.06 14.53
N LEU A 15 25.02 -109.32 14.94
CA LEU A 15 25.00 -109.73 16.36
C LEU A 15 26.43 -109.95 16.91
N ASN A 16 27.46 -109.50 16.20
CA ASN A 16 28.85 -109.59 16.62
C ASN A 16 29.46 -108.19 16.69
N GLU A 17 30.05 -107.84 17.83
CA GLU A 17 30.61 -106.49 18.07
C GLU A 17 31.86 -106.21 17.22
N ASP A 18 32.58 -107.26 16.79
CA ASP A 18 33.72 -107.14 15.87
C ASP A 18 33.35 -106.62 14.47
N ILE A 19 32.06 -106.68 14.08
CA ILE A 19 31.60 -106.27 12.75
C ILE A 19 31.06 -104.83 12.82
N PRO A 20 31.66 -103.87 12.11
CA PRO A 20 31.25 -102.47 12.16
C PRO A 20 29.80 -102.26 11.73
N SER A 21 29.07 -101.43 12.49
CA SER A 21 27.69 -101.04 12.15
C SER A 21 27.58 -100.21 10.85
N MET A 22 28.70 -99.67 10.36
CA MET A 22 28.80 -99.01 9.06
C MET A 22 30.11 -99.39 8.37
N MET A 23 30.00 -99.98 7.19
CA MET A 23 31.13 -100.36 6.33
C MET A 23 31.07 -99.60 5.00
N LYS A 24 32.21 -99.44 4.32
CA LYS A 24 32.24 -98.97 2.94
C LYS A 24 31.98 -100.17 2.03
N CYS A 25 31.01 -100.06 1.13
CA CYS A 25 30.77 -101.03 0.08
C CYS A 25 31.30 -100.48 -1.25
N ASP A 26 32.27 -101.19 -1.84
CA ASP A 26 32.74 -100.99 -3.21
C ASP A 26 32.28 -102.18 -4.07
N VAL A 27 31.49 -101.93 -5.11
CA VAL A 27 31.15 -102.93 -6.15
C VAL A 27 31.98 -102.63 -7.39
N VAL A 28 32.68 -103.64 -7.91
CA VAL A 28 33.53 -103.54 -9.10
C VAL A 28 33.10 -104.61 -10.10
N ARG A 29 32.92 -104.24 -11.37
CA ARG A 29 32.77 -105.22 -12.46
C ARG A 29 34.16 -105.63 -12.96
N VAL A 30 34.34 -106.93 -13.17
CA VAL A 30 35.56 -107.52 -13.72
C VAL A 30 35.13 -108.53 -14.77
N ASP A 31 35.18 -108.15 -16.04
CA ASP A 31 34.85 -109.02 -17.15
C ASP A 31 33.42 -109.61 -16.99
N ASP A 32 33.27 -110.93 -16.96
CA ASP A 32 32.00 -111.66 -16.71
C ASP A 32 31.73 -111.99 -15.23
N LYS A 33 32.36 -111.26 -14.30
CA LYS A 33 32.06 -111.34 -12.86
C LYS A 33 31.87 -109.97 -12.21
N ILE A 34 31.21 -109.97 -11.06
CA ILE A 34 31.19 -108.83 -10.13
C ILE A 34 31.93 -109.18 -8.84
N GLU A 35 32.65 -108.21 -8.29
CA GLU A 35 33.28 -108.27 -6.97
C GLU A 35 32.64 -107.21 -6.07
N ILE A 36 32.23 -107.62 -4.88
CA ILE A 36 31.61 -106.76 -3.86
C ILE A 36 32.50 -106.79 -2.63
N ARG A 37 33.06 -105.65 -2.25
CA ARG A 37 34.01 -105.49 -1.15
C ARG A 37 33.35 -104.68 -0.03
N LEU A 38 33.07 -105.32 1.11
CA LEU A 38 32.59 -104.67 2.33
C LEU A 38 33.79 -104.40 3.24
N ILE A 39 34.28 -103.16 3.25
CA ILE A 39 35.53 -102.71 3.88
C ILE A 39 35.19 -101.95 5.17
N ASP A 40 35.87 -102.23 6.28
CA ASP A 40 35.68 -101.45 7.50
C ASP A 40 36.16 -99.99 7.29
N THR A 41 35.46 -99.07 7.95
CA THR A 41 35.79 -97.63 7.95
C THR A 41 36.76 -97.25 9.07
N LYS A 42 37.04 -98.15 10.03
CA LYS A 42 38.11 -98.00 11.03
C LYS A 42 39.41 -98.67 10.57
N ASP A 43 39.34 -99.91 10.12
CA ASP A 43 40.48 -100.66 9.55
C ASP A 43 40.28 -100.98 8.05
N ILE A 44 41.02 -100.27 7.19
CA ILE A 44 41.00 -100.49 5.74
C ILE A 44 41.52 -101.87 5.31
N PHE A 45 42.24 -102.59 6.17
CA PHE A 45 42.70 -103.95 5.91
C PHE A 45 41.63 -104.99 6.25
N THR A 46 40.66 -104.69 7.13
CA THR A 46 39.54 -105.61 7.42
C THR A 46 38.43 -105.43 6.40
N PHE A 47 38.35 -106.35 5.44
CA PHE A 47 37.23 -106.41 4.49
C PHE A 47 36.69 -107.83 4.26
N TYR A 48 35.46 -107.90 3.76
CA TYR A 48 34.80 -109.12 3.29
C TYR A 48 34.54 -109.01 1.79
N LEU A 49 34.70 -110.12 1.07
CA LEU A 49 34.53 -110.20 -0.37
C LEU A 49 33.39 -111.15 -0.74
N CYS A 50 32.53 -110.74 -1.67
CA CYS A 50 31.66 -111.62 -2.43
C CYS A 50 32.03 -111.48 -3.91
N SER A 51 32.36 -112.59 -4.58
CA SER A 51 32.59 -112.65 -6.02
C SER A 51 31.48 -113.49 -6.65
N ILE A 52 30.92 -113.03 -7.77
CA ILE A 52 29.86 -113.73 -8.50
C ILE A 52 30.16 -113.63 -10.00
N SER A 53 30.62 -114.72 -10.59
CA SER A 53 30.67 -114.88 -12.05
C SER A 53 29.29 -115.14 -12.64
N ALA A 54 29.15 -114.92 -13.96
CA ALA A 54 27.96 -115.30 -14.70
C ALA A 54 27.60 -116.80 -14.55
N GLY A 55 28.59 -117.67 -14.34
CA GLY A 55 28.40 -119.10 -14.06
C GLY A 55 27.81 -119.36 -12.67
N GLU A 56 28.42 -118.82 -11.62
CA GLU A 56 27.94 -118.92 -10.24
C GLU A 56 26.55 -118.28 -10.06
N PHE A 57 26.26 -117.22 -10.82
CA PHE A 57 24.94 -116.60 -10.86
C PHE A 57 23.83 -117.58 -11.27
N TYR A 58 24.05 -118.55 -12.16
CA TYR A 58 23.01 -119.54 -12.50
C TYR A 58 22.62 -120.45 -11.33
N ILE A 59 23.53 -120.67 -10.38
CA ILE A 59 23.26 -121.42 -9.14
C ILE A 59 22.45 -120.52 -8.19
N LEU A 60 22.97 -119.32 -7.89
CA LEU A 60 22.31 -118.31 -7.06
C LEU A 60 20.87 -118.00 -7.55
N LYS A 61 20.72 -117.92 -8.87
CA LYS A 61 19.45 -117.68 -9.56
C LYS A 61 18.41 -118.76 -9.29
N ARG A 62 18.83 -120.03 -9.24
CA ARG A 62 17.97 -121.17 -8.93
C ARG A 62 17.66 -121.26 -7.43
N GLU A 63 18.65 -120.99 -6.58
CA GLU A 63 18.50 -121.07 -5.12
C GLU A 63 17.56 -119.99 -4.55
N GLN A 64 17.42 -118.84 -5.21
CA GLN A 64 16.66 -117.68 -4.71
C GLN A 64 15.53 -117.19 -5.66
N ASP A 65 15.05 -118.05 -6.58
CA ASP A 65 14.03 -117.74 -7.60
C ASP A 65 14.23 -116.39 -8.33
N ILE A 66 15.48 -116.06 -8.68
CA ILE A 66 15.80 -114.78 -9.31
C ILE A 66 15.34 -114.83 -10.77
N ARG A 67 14.37 -114.01 -11.17
CA ARG A 67 13.73 -114.11 -12.49
C ARG A 67 14.44 -113.35 -13.62
N VAL A 68 15.55 -112.67 -13.32
CA VAL A 68 16.30 -111.83 -14.27
C VAL A 68 17.55 -112.51 -14.84
N ASP A 69 18.10 -111.96 -15.92
CA ASP A 69 19.44 -112.27 -16.44
C ASP A 69 20.55 -111.59 -15.59
N PHE A 70 21.81 -111.92 -15.87
CA PHE A 70 22.96 -111.42 -15.10
C PHE A 70 23.12 -109.90 -15.18
N GLU A 71 22.95 -109.30 -16.36
CA GLU A 71 23.04 -107.84 -16.54
C GLU A 71 21.97 -107.08 -15.73
N LYS A 72 20.72 -107.55 -15.76
CA LYS A 72 19.64 -106.98 -14.96
C LYS A 72 19.83 -107.27 -13.47
N PHE A 73 20.40 -108.41 -13.09
CA PHE A 73 20.78 -108.70 -11.71
C PHE A 73 21.83 -107.71 -11.18
N VAL A 74 22.92 -107.45 -11.93
CA VAL A 74 23.95 -106.49 -11.55
C VAL A 74 23.34 -105.09 -11.34
N ARG A 75 22.46 -104.64 -12.25
CA ARG A 75 21.74 -103.35 -12.08
C ARG A 75 20.87 -103.34 -10.83
N LYS A 76 20.05 -104.39 -10.61
CA LYS A 76 19.17 -104.49 -9.45
C LYS A 76 19.93 -104.56 -8.13
N LEU A 77 21.10 -105.20 -8.12
CA LEU A 77 22.00 -105.24 -6.98
C LEU A 77 22.54 -103.85 -6.62
N ILE A 78 22.95 -103.06 -7.62
CA ILE A 78 23.40 -101.67 -7.43
C ILE A 78 22.24 -100.81 -6.88
N GLU A 79 21.03 -100.94 -7.41
CA GLU A 79 19.84 -100.29 -6.86
C GLU A 79 19.62 -100.66 -5.38
N MET A 80 19.77 -101.94 -5.03
CA MET A 80 19.62 -102.40 -3.65
C MET A 80 20.73 -101.89 -2.72
N PHE A 81 21.96 -101.71 -3.21
CA PHE A 81 23.01 -101.01 -2.46
C PHE A 81 22.73 -99.51 -2.28
N HIS A 82 22.14 -98.83 -3.28
CA HIS A 82 21.64 -97.47 -3.09
C HIS A 82 20.48 -97.40 -2.09
N MET A 83 19.59 -98.39 -2.06
CA MET A 83 18.53 -98.49 -1.05
C MET A 83 19.08 -98.73 0.36
N LEU A 84 20.16 -99.51 0.51
CA LEU A 84 20.90 -99.65 1.78
C LEU A 84 21.50 -98.31 2.24
N SER A 85 22.23 -97.60 1.37
CA SER A 85 22.79 -96.29 1.72
C SER A 85 21.74 -95.20 2.00
N LYS A 86 20.51 -95.38 1.51
CA LYS A 86 19.34 -94.53 1.83
C LYS A 86 18.55 -94.99 3.06
N GLY A 87 18.93 -96.10 3.71
CA GLY A 87 18.20 -96.67 4.85
C GLY A 87 16.84 -97.28 4.51
N GLN A 88 16.52 -97.47 3.22
CA GLN A 88 15.28 -98.11 2.75
C GLN A 88 15.34 -99.64 2.88
N LEU A 89 16.56 -100.20 2.83
CA LEU A 89 16.86 -101.58 3.19
C LEU A 89 17.84 -101.60 4.37
N ILE A 90 17.92 -102.72 5.07
CA ILE A 90 18.90 -102.99 6.14
C ILE A 90 19.77 -104.18 5.72
N GLY A 91 21.09 -104.01 5.75
CA GLY A 91 22.03 -105.09 5.51
C GLY A 91 22.22 -105.89 6.79
N VAL A 92 22.07 -107.22 6.74
CA VAL A 92 22.35 -108.11 7.89
C VAL A 92 23.42 -109.12 7.51
N LEU A 93 24.58 -109.05 8.16
CA LEU A 93 25.66 -110.03 7.96
C LEU A 93 25.59 -111.12 9.04
N SER A 94 25.30 -112.35 8.64
CA SER A 94 25.11 -113.49 9.54
C SER A 94 26.43 -114.20 9.88
N ARG A 95 26.71 -114.34 11.18
CA ARG A 95 27.95 -114.93 11.74
C ARG A 95 28.21 -116.37 11.32
N ASN A 96 27.16 -117.21 11.24
CA ASN A 96 27.32 -118.67 11.17
C ASN A 96 27.56 -119.19 9.75
N ASN A 97 27.34 -118.36 8.73
CA ASN A 97 27.35 -118.76 7.32
C ASN A 97 27.90 -117.67 6.38
N ASN A 98 28.34 -116.53 6.92
CA ASN A 98 28.79 -115.33 6.21
C ASN A 98 27.80 -114.83 5.14
N LYS A 99 26.50 -115.09 5.32
CA LYS A 99 25.46 -114.64 4.39
C LYS A 99 25.04 -113.21 4.75
N PHE A 100 25.16 -112.31 3.78
CA PHE A 100 24.68 -110.93 3.83
C PHE A 100 23.28 -110.87 3.21
N MET A 101 22.28 -110.54 4.03
CA MET A 101 20.88 -110.42 3.63
C MET A 101 20.51 -108.95 3.44
N PHE A 102 19.83 -108.65 2.34
CA PHE A 102 19.15 -107.38 2.14
C PHE A 102 17.73 -107.50 2.73
N LEU A 103 17.50 -106.93 3.91
CA LEU A 103 16.20 -106.93 4.56
C LEU A 103 15.40 -105.67 4.25
N GLU A 104 14.14 -105.86 3.89
CA GLU A 104 13.11 -104.82 3.88
C GLU A 104 12.26 -104.94 5.15
N LYS A 105 12.10 -103.84 5.90
CA LYS A 105 11.18 -103.80 7.04
C LYS A 105 9.75 -103.67 6.52
N ASN A 106 8.86 -104.49 7.05
CA ASN A 106 7.43 -104.48 6.80
C ASN A 106 6.71 -104.83 8.11
N GLU A 107 5.53 -104.25 8.35
CA GLU A 107 4.83 -104.21 9.64
C GLU A 107 4.58 -105.61 10.24
N PHE A 108 4.34 -106.61 9.39
CA PHE A 108 4.02 -107.98 9.81
C PHE A 108 5.24 -108.90 9.88
N ARG A 109 6.22 -108.73 8.97
CA ARG A 109 7.42 -109.58 8.87
C ARG A 109 8.47 -108.95 7.95
N ASN A 110 9.74 -108.93 8.37
CA ASN A 110 10.85 -108.52 7.50
C ASN A 110 10.98 -109.44 6.28
N ILE A 111 11.17 -108.86 5.10
CA ILE A 111 11.31 -109.58 3.82
C ILE A 111 12.79 -109.63 3.43
N VAL A 112 13.33 -110.83 3.18
CA VAL A 112 14.65 -111.00 2.56
C VAL A 112 14.49 -110.76 1.05
N ARG A 113 15.14 -109.72 0.52
CA ARG A 113 15.07 -109.36 -0.91
C ARG A 113 16.17 -110.00 -1.76
N LEU A 114 17.32 -110.29 -1.16
CA LEU A 114 18.46 -111.00 -1.75
C LEU A 114 19.38 -111.48 -0.62
N GLU A 115 20.08 -112.58 -0.83
CA GLU A 115 21.10 -113.10 0.10
C GLU A 115 22.40 -113.41 -0.66
N LEU A 116 23.53 -112.87 -0.20
CA LEU A 116 24.84 -113.03 -0.82
C LEU A 116 25.84 -113.67 0.14
N LYS A 117 26.62 -114.66 -0.33
CA LYS A 117 27.67 -115.29 0.48
C LYS A 117 28.96 -114.47 0.39
N PHE A 118 29.37 -113.89 1.51
CA PHE A 118 30.67 -113.25 1.66
C PHE A 118 31.70 -114.24 2.24
N CYS A 119 32.97 -113.97 1.98
CA CYS A 119 34.13 -114.68 2.54
C CYS A 119 35.14 -113.65 3.06
N LYS A 120 36.05 -114.08 3.93
CA LYS A 120 37.29 -113.32 4.15
C LYS A 120 38.17 -113.46 2.89
N PRO A 121 38.78 -112.37 2.39
CA PRO A 121 39.67 -112.41 1.23
C PRO A 121 40.94 -113.24 1.52
N ASP A 122 41.48 -113.86 0.47
CA ASP A 122 42.80 -114.49 0.50
C ASP A 122 43.93 -113.48 0.16
N GLU A 123 45.17 -113.95 0.23
CA GLU A 123 46.37 -113.15 -0.01
C GLU A 123 46.42 -112.50 -1.40
N ASN A 124 45.83 -113.13 -2.44
CA ASN A 124 45.80 -112.57 -3.78
C ASN A 124 44.75 -111.47 -3.90
N HIS A 125 43.59 -111.66 -3.28
CA HIS A 125 42.57 -110.61 -3.16
C HIS A 125 43.09 -109.42 -2.34
N TYR A 126 43.89 -109.65 -1.29
CA TYR A 126 44.60 -108.59 -0.56
C TYR A 126 45.60 -107.83 -1.45
N LYS A 127 46.51 -108.53 -2.14
CA LYS A 127 47.49 -107.90 -3.04
C LYS A 127 46.83 -107.04 -4.12
N ASN A 128 45.77 -107.56 -4.74
CA ASN A 128 45.00 -106.84 -5.75
C ASN A 128 44.28 -105.61 -5.15
N TYR A 129 43.64 -105.75 -3.99
CA TYR A 129 42.97 -104.63 -3.31
C TYR A 129 43.95 -103.52 -2.91
N LEU A 130 45.11 -103.88 -2.35
CA LEU A 130 46.12 -102.91 -1.93
C LEU A 130 46.79 -102.23 -3.14
N SER A 131 47.01 -102.94 -4.25
CA SER A 131 47.48 -102.32 -5.49
C SER A 131 46.44 -101.36 -6.10
N ASP A 132 45.16 -101.76 -6.20
CA ASP A 132 44.05 -100.89 -6.60
C ASP A 132 43.99 -99.62 -5.72
N LEU A 133 44.20 -99.78 -4.40
CA LEU A 133 44.12 -98.70 -3.42
C LEU A 133 45.31 -97.74 -3.51
N ILE A 134 46.54 -98.25 -3.58
CA ILE A 134 47.76 -97.43 -3.67
C ILE A 134 47.72 -96.59 -4.95
N THR A 135 47.49 -97.21 -6.11
CA THR A 135 47.42 -96.47 -7.39
C THR A 135 46.30 -95.43 -7.42
N ARG A 136 45.17 -95.67 -6.73
CA ARG A 136 44.12 -94.66 -6.56
C ARG A 136 44.60 -93.50 -5.69
N LEU A 137 45.17 -93.78 -4.52
CA LEU A 137 45.70 -92.75 -3.60
C LEU A 137 46.83 -91.93 -4.24
N GLU A 138 47.72 -92.54 -5.02
CA GLU A 138 48.75 -91.84 -5.79
C GLU A 138 48.14 -90.90 -6.85
N THR A 139 47.14 -91.39 -7.59
CA THR A 139 46.43 -90.60 -8.62
C THR A 139 45.68 -89.41 -8.00
N ASP A 140 44.94 -89.65 -6.91
CA ASP A 140 44.22 -88.62 -6.17
C ASP A 140 45.19 -87.60 -5.55
N ASN A 141 46.33 -88.03 -5.01
CA ASN A 141 47.36 -87.15 -4.46
C ASN A 141 48.01 -86.28 -5.55
N ILE A 142 48.37 -86.85 -6.71
CA ILE A 142 48.87 -86.09 -7.87
C ILE A 142 47.86 -85.03 -8.33
N LYS A 143 46.55 -85.36 -8.32
CA LYS A 143 45.49 -84.40 -8.61
C LYS A 143 45.42 -83.30 -7.54
N LEU A 144 45.36 -83.66 -6.26
CA LEU A 144 45.31 -82.70 -5.14
C LEU A 144 46.52 -81.76 -5.13
N ILE A 145 47.72 -82.23 -5.47
CA ILE A 145 48.92 -81.39 -5.61
C ILE A 145 48.76 -80.35 -6.73
N LYS A 146 48.22 -80.75 -7.90
CA LYS A 146 47.94 -79.82 -9.01
C LYS A 146 46.87 -78.80 -8.64
N ASP A 147 45.75 -79.25 -8.10
CA ASP A 147 44.63 -78.41 -7.69
C ASP A 147 45.06 -77.41 -6.60
N ASN A 148 45.86 -77.85 -5.61
CA ASN A 148 46.42 -76.99 -4.56
C ASN A 148 47.42 -75.96 -5.11
N SER A 149 48.23 -76.33 -6.12
CA SER A 149 49.16 -75.40 -6.78
C SER A 149 48.41 -74.34 -7.60
N PHE A 150 47.37 -74.75 -8.34
CA PHE A 150 46.50 -73.84 -9.10
C PHE A 150 45.80 -72.84 -8.16
N LEU A 151 45.15 -73.33 -7.10
CA LEU A 151 44.50 -72.49 -6.09
C LEU A 151 45.47 -71.49 -5.44
N LYS A 152 46.70 -71.90 -5.15
CA LYS A 152 47.74 -71.01 -4.61
C LYS A 152 48.09 -69.87 -5.55
N GLU A 153 48.26 -70.11 -6.85
CA GLU A 153 48.55 -69.02 -7.79
C GLU A 153 47.31 -68.17 -8.08
N THR A 154 46.10 -68.75 -8.12
CA THR A 154 44.84 -67.99 -8.22
C THR A 154 44.66 -67.00 -7.06
N VAL A 155 44.92 -67.44 -5.82
CA VAL A 155 44.92 -66.55 -4.65
C VAL A 155 45.99 -65.48 -4.79
N LYS A 156 47.22 -65.83 -5.19
CA LYS A 156 48.31 -64.86 -5.43
C LYS A 156 47.98 -63.82 -6.50
N SER A 157 47.30 -64.18 -7.58
CA SER A 157 46.90 -63.22 -8.63
C SER A 157 45.81 -62.29 -8.13
N GLY A 158 44.78 -62.81 -7.44
CA GLY A 158 43.74 -61.98 -6.84
C GLY A 158 44.29 -61.02 -5.77
N ASP A 159 45.22 -61.49 -4.95
CA ASP A 159 45.94 -60.69 -3.95
C ASP A 159 46.71 -59.51 -4.57
N ARG A 160 47.28 -59.68 -5.77
CA ARG A 160 47.98 -58.62 -6.51
C ARG A 160 46.99 -57.62 -7.07
N GLU A 161 45.98 -58.10 -7.82
CA GLU A 161 44.94 -57.27 -8.44
C GLU A 161 44.22 -56.40 -7.41
N MET A 162 43.85 -56.98 -6.25
CA MET A 162 43.18 -56.24 -5.18
C MET A 162 44.09 -55.19 -4.53
N LYS A 163 45.41 -55.45 -4.40
CA LYS A 163 46.38 -54.46 -3.88
C LYS A 163 46.62 -53.31 -4.86
N GLU A 164 46.70 -53.61 -6.16
CA GLU A 164 46.84 -52.60 -7.22
C GLU A 164 45.58 -51.72 -7.31
N ARG A 165 44.40 -52.32 -7.25
CA ARG A 165 43.11 -51.62 -7.21
C ARG A 165 42.93 -50.78 -5.94
N LEU A 166 43.35 -51.29 -4.79
CA LEU A 166 43.31 -50.56 -3.51
C LEU A 166 44.23 -49.33 -3.57
N LYS A 167 45.48 -49.48 -4.02
CA LYS A 167 46.42 -48.37 -4.21
C LYS A 167 45.88 -47.29 -5.14
N TYR A 168 45.25 -47.68 -6.25
CA TYR A 168 44.61 -46.73 -7.17
C TYR A 168 43.48 -45.93 -6.49
N LEU A 169 42.64 -46.58 -5.68
CA LEU A 169 41.57 -45.93 -4.94
C LEU A 169 42.08 -45.02 -3.82
N GLU A 170 43.17 -45.37 -3.14
CA GLU A 170 43.84 -44.51 -2.17
C GLU A 170 44.44 -43.24 -2.81
N GLU A 171 45.06 -43.38 -3.99
CA GLU A 171 45.59 -42.26 -4.76
C GLU A 171 44.48 -41.33 -5.25
N ASP A 172 43.39 -41.86 -5.80
CA ASP A 172 42.24 -41.06 -6.23
C ASP A 172 41.54 -40.37 -5.06
N TYR A 173 41.30 -41.09 -3.95
CA TYR A 173 40.75 -40.51 -2.71
C TYR A 173 41.61 -39.34 -2.20
N SER A 174 42.94 -39.50 -2.18
CA SER A 174 43.88 -38.44 -1.81
C SER A 174 43.77 -37.22 -2.73
N ASN A 175 43.51 -37.43 -4.02
CA ASN A 175 43.37 -36.35 -5.00
C ASN A 175 41.99 -35.66 -4.91
N LEU A 176 40.92 -36.40 -4.63
CA LEU A 176 39.60 -35.86 -4.32
C LEU A 176 39.64 -35.01 -3.04
N GLN A 177 40.31 -35.47 -1.98
CA GLN A 177 40.47 -34.70 -0.75
C GLN A 177 41.19 -33.36 -1.01
N LYS A 178 42.32 -33.36 -1.75
CA LYS A 178 43.03 -32.15 -2.18
C LYS A 178 42.20 -31.24 -3.09
N LYS A 179 41.16 -31.76 -3.77
CA LYS A 179 40.20 -30.96 -4.56
C LYS A 179 39.15 -30.32 -3.65
N ILE A 180 38.61 -31.07 -2.70
CA ILE A 180 37.65 -30.60 -1.69
C ILE A 180 38.27 -29.49 -0.82
N GLU A 181 39.51 -29.66 -0.35
CA GLU A 181 40.23 -28.64 0.42
C GLU A 181 40.47 -27.32 -0.35
N ARG A 182 40.64 -27.39 -1.68
CA ARG A 182 40.74 -26.20 -2.53
C ARG A 182 39.39 -25.50 -2.67
N LEU A 183 38.33 -26.24 -2.96
CA LEU A 183 36.97 -25.70 -3.08
C LEU A 183 36.47 -25.07 -1.77
N TYR A 184 36.82 -25.63 -0.60
CA TYR A 184 36.49 -24.99 0.69
C TYR A 184 37.21 -23.65 0.88
N LYS A 185 38.49 -23.52 0.45
CA LYS A 185 39.23 -22.25 0.51
C LYS A 185 38.65 -21.22 -0.45
N GLU A 186 38.37 -21.62 -1.68
CA GLU A 186 37.76 -20.79 -2.73
C GLU A 186 36.37 -20.28 -2.31
N ASN A 187 35.50 -21.15 -1.80
CA ASN A 187 34.19 -20.78 -1.27
C ASN A 187 34.30 -19.87 -0.03
N GLY A 188 35.32 -20.07 0.81
CA GLY A 188 35.64 -19.18 1.93
C GLY A 188 36.01 -17.76 1.47
N SER A 189 36.82 -17.64 0.42
CA SER A 189 37.16 -16.35 -0.21
C SER A 189 35.95 -15.67 -0.85
N LEU A 190 35.15 -16.40 -1.64
CA LEU A 190 33.93 -15.86 -2.26
C LEU A 190 32.90 -15.40 -1.22
N ASN A 191 32.75 -16.14 -0.12
CA ASN A 191 31.89 -15.73 0.99
C ASN A 191 32.44 -14.46 1.69
N ALA A 192 33.76 -14.32 1.84
CA ALA A 192 34.35 -13.09 2.40
C ALA A 192 34.09 -11.88 1.49
N GLU A 193 34.30 -12.02 0.17
CA GLU A 193 34.01 -10.98 -0.83
C GLU A 193 32.51 -10.60 -0.84
N CYS A 194 31.61 -11.58 -0.82
CA CYS A 194 30.17 -11.34 -0.74
C CYS A 194 29.78 -10.55 0.52
N ASN A 195 30.37 -10.88 1.68
CA ASN A 195 30.16 -10.13 2.92
C ASN A 195 30.74 -8.70 2.87
N GLU A 196 31.83 -8.47 2.13
CA GLU A 196 32.34 -7.12 1.89
C GLU A 196 31.41 -6.31 0.96
N LYS A 197 30.94 -6.90 -0.14
CA LYS A 197 29.96 -6.27 -1.05
C LYS A 197 28.65 -5.94 -0.35
N ASN A 198 28.15 -6.80 0.53
CA ASN A 198 26.96 -6.51 1.34
C ASN A 198 27.18 -5.29 2.25
N ARG A 199 28.35 -5.17 2.91
CA ARG A 199 28.70 -3.99 3.72
C ARG A 199 28.87 -2.71 2.88
N GLU A 200 29.28 -2.81 1.62
CA GLU A 200 29.28 -1.66 0.70
C GLU A 200 27.85 -1.24 0.35
N ILE A 201 26.96 -2.19 0.05
CA ILE A 201 25.54 -1.95 -0.24
C ILE A 201 24.84 -1.32 0.99
N GLU A 202 25.08 -1.81 2.20
CA GLU A 202 24.56 -1.21 3.45
C GLU A 202 24.98 0.25 3.62
N LYS A 203 26.26 0.58 3.34
CA LYS A 203 26.79 1.96 3.38
C LYS A 203 26.16 2.85 2.31
N ILE A 204 25.93 2.32 1.11
CA ILE A 204 25.30 3.05 0.00
C ILE A 204 23.82 3.31 0.32
N ASN A 205 23.07 2.31 0.77
CA ASN A 205 21.67 2.44 1.19
C ASN A 205 21.52 3.45 2.35
N SER A 206 22.43 3.41 3.34
CA SER A 206 22.44 4.39 4.44
C SER A 206 22.66 5.83 3.94
N LYS A 207 23.54 6.03 2.95
CA LYS A 207 23.75 7.34 2.31
C LYS A 207 22.54 7.78 1.48
N LEU A 208 21.90 6.85 0.76
CA LEU A 208 20.69 7.13 -0.03
C LEU A 208 19.56 7.61 0.86
N ILE A 209 19.25 6.88 1.94
CA ILE A 209 18.22 7.24 2.93
C ILE A 209 18.49 8.60 3.56
N GLN A 210 19.76 8.96 3.80
CA GLN A 210 20.09 10.30 4.28
C GLN A 210 19.86 11.37 3.21
N SER A 211 20.33 11.14 1.97
CA SER A 211 20.12 12.05 0.85
C SER A 211 18.64 12.26 0.51
N GLU A 212 17.79 11.26 0.73
CA GLU A 212 16.33 11.36 0.57
C GLU A 212 15.69 12.24 1.66
N LYS A 213 16.15 12.13 2.92
CA LYS A 213 15.72 13.03 4.01
C LYS A 213 16.18 14.46 3.77
N ASP A 214 17.44 14.64 3.37
CA ASP A 214 18.02 15.95 3.08
C ASP A 214 17.26 16.63 1.93
N LYS A 215 16.95 15.87 0.87
CA LYS A 215 16.08 16.31 -0.23
C LYS A 215 14.69 16.72 0.28
N ALA A 216 14.00 15.88 1.04
CA ALA A 216 12.66 16.17 1.53
C ALA A 216 12.63 17.42 2.45
N SER A 217 13.67 17.63 3.24
CA SER A 217 13.86 18.84 4.05
C SER A 217 14.02 20.10 3.18
N LEU A 218 14.83 20.01 2.11
CA LEU A 218 15.01 21.10 1.14
C LEU A 218 13.72 21.40 0.35
N GLU A 219 12.97 20.39 -0.07
CA GLU A 219 11.66 20.55 -0.73
C GLU A 219 10.66 21.27 0.18
N TYR A 220 10.65 20.94 1.49
CA TYR A 220 9.84 21.66 2.48
C TYR A 220 10.30 23.12 2.68
N GLU A 221 11.61 23.40 2.72
CA GLU A 221 12.10 24.79 2.77
C GLU A 221 11.74 25.60 1.52
N ILE A 222 11.78 24.97 0.33
CA ILE A 222 11.41 25.61 -0.94
C ILE A 222 9.93 25.95 -0.95
N GLU A 223 9.03 25.02 -0.60
CA GLU A 223 7.58 25.33 -0.56
C GLU A 223 7.26 26.36 0.54
N LYS A 224 7.95 26.32 1.69
CA LYS A 224 7.83 27.34 2.73
C LYS A 224 8.25 28.73 2.24
N LYS A 225 9.31 28.84 1.44
CA LYS A 225 9.74 30.11 0.80
C LYS A 225 8.71 30.57 -0.23
N ARG A 226 8.27 29.69 -1.12
CA ARG A 226 7.23 29.95 -2.13
C ARG A 226 5.91 30.45 -1.52
N ILE A 227 5.45 29.85 -0.42
CA ILE A 227 4.29 30.34 0.34
C ILE A 227 4.54 31.74 0.93
N GLN A 228 5.77 32.05 1.34
CA GLN A 228 6.13 33.38 1.83
C GLN A 228 6.27 34.41 0.70
N GLU A 229 6.75 34.02 -0.46
CA GLU A 229 6.80 34.84 -1.68
C GLU A 229 5.37 35.23 -2.10
N VAL A 230 4.45 34.27 -2.22
CA VAL A 230 3.02 34.55 -2.51
C VAL A 230 2.38 35.46 -1.45
N LYS A 231 2.75 35.33 -0.16
CA LYS A 231 2.30 36.29 0.88
C LYS A 231 2.86 37.68 0.66
N ASN A 232 4.14 37.80 0.27
CA ASN A 232 4.78 39.08 -0.01
C ASN A 232 4.18 39.74 -1.25
N GLU A 233 3.90 38.99 -2.33
CA GLU A 233 3.18 39.46 -3.52
C GLU A 233 1.78 40.00 -3.17
N ASN A 234 1.02 39.27 -2.34
CA ASN A 234 -0.28 39.72 -1.84
C ASN A 234 -0.20 40.98 -0.95
N LEU A 235 0.92 41.19 -0.25
CA LEU A 235 1.18 42.41 0.51
C LEU A 235 1.58 43.58 -0.41
N ILE A 236 2.37 43.33 -1.45
CA ILE A 236 2.72 44.32 -2.49
C ILE A 236 1.45 44.79 -3.21
N TYR A 237 0.60 43.87 -3.68
CA TYR A 237 -0.66 44.22 -4.33
C TYR A 237 -1.57 45.09 -3.44
N LYS A 238 -1.64 44.77 -2.13
CA LYS A 238 -2.38 45.60 -1.16
C LYS A 238 -1.74 46.97 -0.91
N LEU A 239 -0.41 47.07 -0.96
CA LEU A 239 0.29 48.35 -0.88
C LEU A 239 0.04 49.19 -2.14
N GLU A 240 0.00 48.59 -3.32
CA GLU A 240 -0.37 49.27 -4.58
C GLU A 240 -1.84 49.72 -4.58
N GLU A 241 -2.76 48.90 -4.07
CA GLU A 241 -4.17 49.28 -3.88
C GLU A 241 -4.33 50.44 -2.88
N LEU A 242 -3.61 50.39 -1.76
CA LEU A 242 -3.60 51.47 -0.76
C LEU A 242 -2.96 52.75 -1.29
N ASP A 243 -1.84 52.68 -2.00
CA ASP A 243 -1.18 53.83 -2.64
C ASP A 243 -2.06 54.46 -3.72
N LYS A 244 -2.75 53.64 -4.53
CA LYS A 244 -3.75 54.12 -5.50
C LYS A 244 -4.92 54.82 -4.80
N ASN A 245 -5.47 54.24 -3.73
CA ASN A 245 -6.54 54.84 -2.94
C ASN A 245 -6.09 56.14 -2.26
N ASN A 246 -4.85 56.20 -1.76
CA ASN A 246 -4.26 57.39 -1.17
C ASN A 246 -4.08 58.49 -2.22
N LYS A 247 -3.64 58.16 -3.44
CA LYS A 247 -3.55 59.09 -4.58
C LYS A 247 -4.92 59.62 -5.03
N THR A 248 -5.98 58.81 -4.99
CA THR A 248 -7.34 59.32 -5.21
C THR A 248 -7.79 60.25 -4.09
N MET A 249 -7.50 59.95 -2.82
CA MET A 249 -7.77 60.85 -1.70
C MET A 249 -6.95 62.16 -1.77
N GLU A 250 -5.69 62.11 -2.20
CA GLU A 250 -4.88 63.30 -2.48
C GLU A 250 -5.47 64.13 -3.63
N SER A 251 -6.00 63.48 -4.68
CA SER A 251 -6.71 64.17 -5.76
C SER A 251 -8.00 64.83 -5.26
N GLU A 252 -8.81 64.12 -4.48
CA GLU A 252 -10.02 64.66 -3.85
C GLU A 252 -9.70 65.85 -2.92
N ILE A 253 -8.70 65.71 -2.04
CA ILE A 253 -8.21 66.78 -1.16
C ILE A 253 -7.72 67.99 -1.97
N ASN A 254 -7.02 67.78 -3.10
CA ASN A 254 -6.61 68.87 -3.97
C ASN A 254 -7.81 69.55 -4.65
N THR A 255 -8.81 68.82 -5.14
CA THR A 255 -10.03 69.43 -5.69
C THR A 255 -10.83 70.18 -4.63
N ALA A 256 -10.92 69.66 -3.40
CA ALA A 256 -11.51 70.35 -2.25
C ALA A 256 -10.74 71.63 -1.90
N ASN A 257 -9.41 71.58 -1.90
CA ASN A 257 -8.56 72.76 -1.70
C ASN A 257 -8.75 73.81 -2.80
N ASP A 258 -8.94 73.41 -4.06
CA ASP A 258 -9.22 74.34 -5.16
C ASP A 258 -10.64 74.92 -5.12
N ILE A 259 -11.63 74.16 -4.64
CA ILE A 259 -12.96 74.68 -4.29
C ILE A 259 -12.85 75.70 -3.16
N ILE A 260 -12.07 75.40 -2.11
CA ILE A 260 -11.78 76.34 -1.01
C ILE A 260 -11.07 77.59 -1.52
N LYS A 261 -10.13 77.50 -2.48
CA LYS A 261 -9.51 78.68 -3.12
C LYS A 261 -10.54 79.52 -3.87
N LYS A 262 -11.44 78.91 -4.65
CA LYS A 262 -12.53 79.64 -5.36
C LYS A 262 -13.45 80.36 -4.37
N LEU A 263 -13.95 79.66 -3.35
CA LEU A 263 -14.79 80.25 -2.31
C LEU A 263 -14.07 81.40 -1.55
N ASN A 264 -12.75 81.31 -1.35
CA ASN A 264 -11.95 82.39 -0.77
C ASN A 264 -11.72 83.59 -1.72
N LEU A 265 -11.71 83.38 -3.04
CA LEU A 265 -11.68 84.45 -4.03
C LEU A 265 -13.04 85.15 -4.11
N GLU A 266 -14.13 84.40 -4.17
CA GLU A 266 -15.51 84.89 -4.11
C GLU A 266 -15.76 85.69 -2.82
N LEU A 267 -15.29 85.20 -1.66
CA LEU A 267 -15.34 85.95 -0.39
C LEU A 267 -14.53 87.26 -0.41
N LYS A 268 -13.40 87.32 -1.12
CA LYS A 268 -12.64 88.58 -1.31
C LYS A 268 -13.38 89.55 -2.21
N GLU A 269 -14.02 89.07 -3.27
CA GLU A 269 -14.80 89.89 -4.19
C GLU A 269 -16.09 90.43 -3.54
N VAL A 270 -16.80 89.60 -2.76
CA VAL A 270 -17.92 90.04 -1.92
C VAL A 270 -17.48 91.07 -0.87
N LYS A 271 -16.32 90.89 -0.22
CA LYS A 271 -15.76 91.90 0.70
C LYS A 271 -15.41 93.21 0.00
N LYS A 272 -14.88 93.17 -1.24
CA LYS A 272 -14.63 94.38 -2.02
C LYS A 272 -15.94 95.13 -2.34
N ASN A 273 -16.94 94.40 -2.84
CA ASN A 273 -18.27 94.94 -3.12
C ASN A 273 -19.00 95.49 -1.87
N LEU A 274 -18.63 95.03 -0.66
CA LEU A 274 -19.09 95.60 0.61
C LEU A 274 -18.41 96.95 0.90
N ASN A 275 -17.09 97.02 0.83
CA ASN A 275 -16.30 98.25 0.98
C ASN A 275 -16.78 99.37 0.04
N ASP A 276 -16.99 99.03 -1.24
CA ASP A 276 -17.43 99.97 -2.27
C ASP A 276 -18.85 100.55 -1.95
N LYS A 277 -19.69 99.80 -1.23
CA LYS A 277 -21.00 100.28 -0.73
C LYS A 277 -20.88 101.11 0.55
N GLU A 278 -19.95 100.80 1.45
CA GLU A 278 -19.72 101.63 2.65
C GLU A 278 -19.20 103.03 2.27
N GLY A 279 -18.33 103.13 1.26
CA GLY A 279 -17.92 104.43 0.69
C GLY A 279 -19.09 105.26 0.16
N GLY A 280 -20.05 104.63 -0.51
CA GLY A 280 -21.30 105.29 -0.95
C GLY A 280 -22.16 105.78 0.21
N TYR A 281 -22.18 105.07 1.34
CA TYR A 281 -22.99 105.41 2.52
C TYR A 281 -22.47 106.65 3.26
N VAL A 282 -21.15 106.93 3.20
CA VAL A 282 -20.55 108.14 3.78
C VAL A 282 -21.01 109.39 3.01
N ASN A 283 -20.90 109.39 1.68
CA ASN A 283 -21.26 110.54 0.85
C ASN A 283 -22.75 110.89 0.97
N LEU A 284 -23.64 109.89 1.00
CA LEU A 284 -25.08 110.10 1.17
C LEU A 284 -25.42 110.81 2.50
N LYS A 285 -24.61 110.60 3.53
CA LYS A 285 -24.80 111.15 4.89
C LYS A 285 -24.49 112.64 4.97
N GLU A 286 -23.60 113.16 4.12
CA GLU A 286 -23.27 114.59 4.08
C GLU A 286 -24.38 115.41 3.40
N ASP A 287 -24.95 114.92 2.30
CA ASP A 287 -26.01 115.62 1.57
C ASP A 287 -27.32 115.67 2.37
N ILE A 288 -27.67 114.61 3.12
CA ILE A 288 -28.80 114.61 4.06
C ILE A 288 -28.69 115.75 5.08
N ASN A 289 -27.48 116.10 5.53
CA ASN A 289 -27.25 117.22 6.45
C ASN A 289 -27.40 118.60 5.78
N LYS A 290 -27.12 118.72 4.47
CA LYS A 290 -27.39 119.96 3.70
C LYS A 290 -28.89 120.18 3.54
N TYR A 291 -29.63 119.15 3.10
CA TYR A 291 -31.08 119.24 2.88
C TYR A 291 -31.87 119.49 4.18
N LYS A 292 -31.40 119.01 5.34
CA LYS A 292 -32.02 119.33 6.64
C LYS A 292 -32.11 120.84 6.91
N LYS A 293 -31.02 121.58 6.73
CA LYS A 293 -30.99 123.04 6.98
C LYS A 293 -31.93 123.80 6.04
N VAL A 294 -32.02 123.40 4.77
CA VAL A 294 -32.92 124.02 3.78
C VAL A 294 -34.39 123.78 4.15
N SER A 295 -34.73 122.60 4.68
CA SER A 295 -36.09 122.27 5.12
C SER A 295 -36.54 123.11 6.33
N GLU A 296 -35.66 123.39 7.29
CA GLU A 296 -36.01 124.17 8.49
C GLU A 296 -36.36 125.64 8.19
N ASP A 297 -35.70 126.26 7.20
CA ASP A 297 -36.00 127.65 6.81
C ASP A 297 -37.20 127.78 5.86
N LEU A 298 -37.53 126.74 5.09
CA LEU A 298 -38.78 126.68 4.33
C LEU A 298 -40.00 126.52 5.24
N ASN A 299 -39.93 125.66 6.27
CA ASN A 299 -41.02 125.48 7.23
C ASN A 299 -41.38 126.78 7.99
N LYS A 300 -40.40 127.63 8.31
CA LYS A 300 -40.65 128.96 8.91
C LYS A 300 -41.41 129.90 7.97
N LYS A 301 -41.13 129.84 6.66
CA LYS A 301 -41.85 130.65 5.65
C LYS A 301 -43.27 130.14 5.40
N ILE A 302 -43.48 128.82 5.43
CA ILE A 302 -44.81 128.21 5.27
C ILE A 302 -45.75 128.67 6.38
N LYS A 303 -45.37 128.57 7.67
CA LYS A 303 -46.23 129.06 8.77
C LYS A 303 -46.66 130.53 8.64
N ILE A 304 -45.73 131.41 8.28
CA ILE A 304 -45.99 132.85 8.08
C ILE A 304 -46.90 133.09 6.85
N LEU A 305 -46.95 132.16 5.91
CA LEU A 305 -47.85 132.19 4.76
C LEU A 305 -49.16 131.43 5.01
N GLU A 306 -49.27 130.49 5.96
CA GLU A 306 -50.53 129.84 6.36
C GLU A 306 -51.34 130.73 7.32
N GLU A 307 -50.65 131.44 8.22
CA GLU A 307 -51.21 132.54 9.01
C GLU A 307 -51.32 133.86 8.20
N LYS A 308 -50.88 133.79 6.93
CA LYS A 308 -51.32 134.65 5.82
C LYS A 308 -52.02 133.86 4.71
N LEU A 309 -52.69 132.75 5.05
CA LEU A 309 -53.70 132.07 4.25
C LEU A 309 -54.80 131.43 5.15
N LYS A 310 -55.25 132.12 6.20
CA LYS A 310 -56.38 131.79 7.12
C LYS A 310 -57.53 132.82 7.15
N ASN A 311 -57.31 134.11 7.43
CA ASN A 311 -58.36 135.03 7.92
C ASN A 311 -59.27 135.73 6.84
N SER A 312 -58.98 135.61 5.55
CA SER A 312 -59.76 136.03 4.35
C SER A 312 -61.02 135.21 4.05
N LYS A 313 -61.01 133.93 4.40
CA LYS A 313 -62.24 133.14 4.47
C LYS A 313 -63.07 133.44 5.72
N GLU A 314 -62.55 134.23 6.66
CA GLU A 314 -63.36 134.95 7.65
C GLU A 314 -63.95 136.24 7.03
N GLU A 315 -63.11 137.15 6.52
CA GLU A 315 -63.55 138.49 6.09
C GLU A 315 -64.43 138.50 4.82
N ILE A 316 -64.15 137.65 3.83
CA ILE A 316 -64.97 137.53 2.60
C ILE A 316 -66.33 136.90 2.95
N LYS A 317 -66.31 135.80 3.71
CA LYS A 317 -67.50 135.03 4.11
C LYS A 317 -68.47 135.85 4.99
N ASN A 318 -67.94 136.78 5.79
CA ASN A 318 -68.77 137.72 6.56
C ASN A 318 -69.39 138.82 5.69
N LYS A 319 -68.70 139.28 4.63
CA LYS A 319 -69.24 140.26 3.67
C LYS A 319 -70.35 139.62 2.79
N GLU A 320 -70.14 138.40 2.29
CA GLU A 320 -71.13 137.66 1.49
C GLU A 320 -72.46 137.39 2.22
N ASN A 321 -72.40 137.08 3.52
CA ASN A 321 -73.61 136.70 4.27
C ASN A 321 -74.47 137.88 4.71
N LYS A 322 -73.92 139.09 4.89
CA LYS A 322 -74.72 140.26 5.32
C LYS A 322 -75.34 141.05 4.18
N ILE A 323 -74.75 141.02 2.97
CA ILE A 323 -75.38 141.53 1.74
C ILE A 323 -76.74 140.82 1.50
N LYS A 324 -76.77 139.49 1.62
CA LYS A 324 -77.99 138.68 1.45
C LYS A 324 -79.14 139.06 2.40
N ASN A 325 -78.84 139.51 3.62
CA ASN A 325 -79.87 139.94 4.56
C ASN A 325 -80.45 141.32 4.18
N LEU A 326 -79.60 142.25 3.73
CA LEU A 326 -80.03 143.59 3.29
C LEU A 326 -80.89 143.53 2.01
N GLU A 327 -80.59 142.62 1.09
CA GLU A 327 -81.43 142.35 -0.09
C GLU A 327 -82.84 141.83 0.31
N LEU A 328 -82.93 141.06 1.39
CA LEU A 328 -84.17 140.46 1.89
C LEU A 328 -85.05 141.47 2.64
N GLU A 329 -84.46 142.37 3.44
CA GLU A 329 -85.19 143.49 4.06
C GLU A 329 -85.70 144.49 3.02
N ARG A 330 -84.88 144.82 2.00
CA ARG A 330 -85.29 145.76 0.93
C ARG A 330 -86.55 145.31 0.19
N ASN A 331 -86.75 144.00 0.02
CA ASN A 331 -87.95 143.46 -0.63
C ASN A 331 -89.20 143.46 0.29
N ASN A 332 -89.02 143.44 1.61
CA ASN A 332 -90.12 143.63 2.57
C ASN A 332 -90.57 145.10 2.70
N LEU A 333 -89.67 146.04 2.40
CA LEU A 333 -89.91 147.49 2.41
C LEU A 333 -91.04 147.90 1.44
N ILE A 334 -91.11 147.24 0.28
CA ILE A 334 -92.03 147.62 -0.81
C ILE A 334 -93.48 147.18 -0.53
N LYS A 335 -93.72 145.90 -0.22
CA LYS A 335 -95.08 145.33 -0.07
C LYS A 335 -95.90 145.90 1.10
N LYS A 336 -95.26 146.52 2.09
CA LYS A 336 -95.96 147.20 3.19
C LYS A 336 -96.29 148.66 2.87
N LEU A 337 -95.59 149.27 1.92
CA LEU A 337 -95.82 150.66 1.51
C LEU A 337 -97.13 150.79 0.72
N GLU A 338 -97.32 149.91 -0.27
CA GLU A 338 -98.48 149.91 -1.18
C GLU A 338 -99.81 149.71 -0.43
N ASN A 339 -99.81 148.86 0.61
CA ASN A 339 -101.05 148.40 1.25
C ASN A 339 -101.63 149.43 2.25
N ALA A 340 -100.80 150.32 2.81
CA ALA A 340 -101.25 151.37 3.73
C ALA A 340 -101.76 152.64 3.00
N GLN A 341 -101.22 152.94 1.81
CA GLN A 341 -101.71 154.03 0.95
C GLN A 341 -103.18 153.84 0.52
N SER A 342 -103.71 152.62 0.61
CA SER A 342 -105.13 152.32 0.34
C SER A 342 -106.09 152.90 1.39
N VAL A 343 -105.71 152.95 2.67
CA VAL A 343 -106.62 153.38 3.76
C VAL A 343 -106.73 154.91 3.85
N TYR A 344 -105.63 155.61 3.54
CA TYR A 344 -105.55 157.09 3.55
C TYR A 344 -106.54 157.76 2.58
N ASN A 345 -107.06 157.03 1.59
CA ASN A 345 -107.97 157.55 0.57
C ASN A 345 -109.48 157.46 0.91
N HIS A 346 -109.89 156.73 1.96
CA HIS A 346 -111.33 156.54 2.23
C HIS A 346 -111.89 157.53 3.27
N PHE A 347 -111.12 157.87 4.30
CA PHE A 347 -111.44 158.88 5.30
C PHE A 347 -110.15 159.65 5.61
N TYR A 348 -110.03 160.95 5.32
CA TYR A 348 -111.06 161.98 5.26
C TYR A 348 -111.14 162.68 3.89
N LYS A 349 -112.33 163.15 3.49
CA LYS A 349 -112.43 164.26 2.51
C LYS A 349 -112.09 165.61 3.19
N LYS A 350 -110.84 165.76 3.64
CA LYS A 350 -110.34 167.04 4.18
C LYS A 350 -108.81 167.11 4.22
N ASN A 351 -108.34 168.35 4.05
CA ASN A 351 -106.99 168.88 4.29
C ASN A 351 -105.88 168.35 3.36
N VAL A 352 -105.05 169.30 2.91
CA VAL A 352 -103.85 169.12 2.10
C VAL A 352 -102.84 170.13 2.60
N GLU A 353 -101.77 169.65 3.21
CA GLU A 353 -100.57 170.43 3.55
C GLU A 353 -99.35 169.57 3.19
N THR A 354 -98.34 170.18 2.60
CA THR A 354 -97.12 169.52 2.13
C THR A 354 -95.92 170.36 2.51
N ASP A 355 -95.17 169.95 3.53
CA ASP A 355 -93.90 170.57 3.86
C ASP A 355 -93.01 169.67 4.74
N SER A 356 -91.78 169.42 4.28
CA SER A 356 -90.58 169.34 5.14
C SER A 356 -90.57 168.27 6.29
N PRO A 357 -89.64 168.31 7.27
CA PRO A 357 -88.18 168.13 7.08
C PRO A 357 -87.51 167.10 8.04
N ASN A 358 -86.17 166.98 7.96
CA ASN A 358 -85.23 166.64 9.05
C ASN A 358 -85.21 165.18 9.63
N ASP A 359 -84.16 164.68 10.32
CA ASP A 359 -82.89 165.31 10.77
C ASP A 359 -81.68 164.34 11.00
N SER A 360 -80.50 164.95 11.26
CA SER A 360 -79.36 164.54 12.13
C SER A 360 -78.46 163.29 11.88
N ASP A 361 -77.24 163.58 11.43
CA ASP A 361 -75.86 163.12 11.76
C ASP A 361 -75.54 162.13 12.93
N TYR A 362 -74.45 161.34 12.81
CA TYR A 362 -73.17 161.46 13.61
C TYR A 362 -72.05 160.39 13.30
N GLU A 363 -70.79 160.87 13.22
CA GLU A 363 -69.41 160.31 13.48
C GLU A 363 -68.90 158.82 13.35
N SER A 364 -67.82 158.65 12.54
CA SER A 364 -66.43 158.20 12.91
C SER A 364 -65.94 156.70 12.99
N VAL A 365 -64.58 156.54 12.92
CA VAL A 365 -63.66 155.44 13.40
C VAL A 365 -63.08 154.33 12.45
N MET A 366 -61.76 154.46 12.14
CA MET A 366 -60.63 153.47 12.04
C MET A 366 -60.47 152.26 11.05
N SER A 367 -59.20 152.10 10.61
CA SER A 367 -58.36 150.86 10.50
C SER A 367 -58.38 149.91 9.27
N SER A 368 -57.57 148.83 9.34
CA SER A 368 -56.66 148.39 8.26
C SER A 368 -56.49 146.87 8.06
N ILE A 369 -55.87 146.52 6.91
CA ILE A 369 -55.28 145.21 6.51
C ILE A 369 -56.26 144.09 6.09
N ARG A 370 -55.88 143.39 5.01
CA ARG A 370 -56.68 142.41 4.25
C ARG A 370 -56.17 140.97 4.36
N PRO A 371 -57.09 139.98 4.32
CA PRO A 371 -56.81 138.52 4.15
C PRO A 371 -55.85 138.04 2.98
N GLU A 372 -55.54 136.77 2.58
CA GLU A 372 -55.85 135.33 2.91
C GLU A 372 -57.03 134.64 2.09
N SER A 373 -57.30 133.30 1.92
CA SER A 373 -57.06 132.02 2.67
C SER A 373 -57.16 130.67 1.80
N PRO A 374 -57.21 129.39 2.31
CA PRO A 374 -56.80 128.16 1.57
C PRO A 374 -58.00 127.27 1.10
N PRO A 375 -57.85 126.08 0.45
CA PRO A 375 -57.46 124.80 1.11
C PRO A 375 -56.65 123.77 0.25
N HIS A 376 -56.19 122.68 0.91
CA HIS A 376 -55.61 121.41 0.41
C HIS A 376 -54.33 121.43 -0.45
#